data_AF-A0A5C4J640-F1
#
_entry.id   AF-A0A5C4J640-F1
#
_cell.length_a   1.000
_cell.length_b   1.000
_cell.length_c   1.000
_cell.angle_alpha   90.00
_cell.angle_beta   90.00
_cell.angle_gamma   90.00
#
_symmetry.space_group_name_H-M   'P 1'
#
loop_
_entity.id
_entity.type
_entity.pdbx_description
1 polymer ?
#
loop_
_entity_poly.entity_id
_entity_poly.type
_entity_poly.pdbx_seq_one_letter_code
_entity_poly.pdbx_strand_id
1 'polypeptide(L)'
;MPAGQHSHGLAKLAVAEAVRGSFDDAHAAITARCGKVIGKRQIEDLVVAVATDIDNLYAARTPEPRTAEELLVISTDGKGIVMRPEALRPATRRAAARRRGLFRTRLASGEKLYRERIATLGVVHDVVPALRRPHDVISPTTRGGQRPVRAGPPPPANGSIGSVIDLAQQVISTAFDQAQTRDAAYARTWVVLVDGDLHQIHLLKAEAARRKVTIHIGCDLIHVLEYC
;
A
#
# COMPACT_ATOMS: atom_id res chain seq x y z
N MET A 1 -22.13 15.68 27.06
CA MET A 1 -21.87 16.11 25.66
C MET A 1 -22.40 15.02 24.71
N PRO A 2 -22.92 15.33 23.51
CA PRO A 2 -23.50 14.34 22.60
C PRO A 2 -22.41 13.54 21.86
N ALA A 3 -22.76 12.41 21.24
CA ALA A 3 -21.82 11.52 20.53
C ALA A 3 -20.95 12.29 19.51
N GLY A 4 -19.61 12.16 19.61
CA GLY A 4 -18.64 13.02 18.88
C GLY A 4 -17.91 14.05 19.77
N GLN A 5 -17.65 13.73 21.04
CA GLN A 5 -17.26 14.66 22.11
C GLN A 5 -15.83 15.26 22.03
N HIS A 6 -15.11 15.08 20.92
CA HIS A 6 -13.74 15.56 20.77
C HIS A 6 -13.67 16.65 19.69
N SER A 7 -12.93 17.72 19.96
CA SER A 7 -12.73 18.79 18.99
C SER A 7 -12.02 18.25 17.74
N HIS A 8 -12.27 18.87 16.58
CA HIS A 8 -11.61 18.49 15.34
C HIS A 8 -10.07 18.55 15.46
N GLY A 9 -9.54 19.50 16.23
CA GLY A 9 -8.11 19.60 16.52
C GLY A 9 -7.56 18.39 17.30
N LEU A 10 -8.33 17.87 18.25
CA LEU A 10 -7.94 16.68 19.02
C LEU A 10 -8.00 15.42 18.14
N ALA A 11 -9.00 15.29 17.27
CA ALA A 11 -9.08 14.21 16.30
C ALA A 11 -7.90 14.24 15.32
N LYS A 12 -7.54 15.42 14.81
CA LYS A 12 -6.38 15.59 13.93
C LYS A 12 -5.08 15.20 14.62
N LEU A 13 -4.89 15.59 15.88
CA LEU A 13 -3.72 15.22 16.67
C LEU A 13 -3.68 13.70 16.94
N ALA A 14 -4.81 13.11 17.31
CA ALA A 14 -4.95 11.67 17.53
C ALA A 14 -4.51 10.86 16.30
N VAL A 15 -4.98 11.23 15.11
CA VAL A 15 -4.57 10.59 13.85
C VAL A 15 -3.09 10.80 13.58
N ALA A 16 -2.59 12.04 13.71
CA ALA A 16 -1.20 12.37 13.40
C ALA A 16 -0.19 11.59 14.26
N GLU A 17 -0.47 11.44 15.56
CA GLU A 17 0.42 10.70 16.46
C GLU A 17 0.23 9.18 16.33
N ALA A 18 -0.99 8.68 16.11
CA ALA A 18 -1.23 7.25 15.94
C ALA A 18 -0.57 6.70 14.66
N VAL A 19 -0.54 7.46 13.57
CA VAL A 19 0.12 7.05 12.31
C VAL A 19 1.64 6.98 12.45
N ARG A 20 2.26 7.75 13.36
CA ARG A 20 3.72 7.77 13.56
C ARG A 20 4.23 6.64 14.45
N GLY A 21 3.37 6.07 15.29
CA GLY A 21 3.77 5.10 16.30
C GLY A 21 2.62 4.17 16.63
N SER A 22 2.35 4.02 17.93
CA SER A 22 1.24 3.22 18.45
C SER A 22 0.12 4.08 19.04
N PHE A 23 -1.03 3.47 19.33
CA PHE A 23 -2.09 4.15 20.09
C PHE A 23 -1.65 4.52 21.51
N ASP A 24 -0.71 3.78 22.10
CA ASP A 24 -0.15 4.12 23.41
C ASP A 24 0.78 5.34 23.31
N ASP A 25 1.58 5.44 22.24
CA ASP A 25 2.39 6.64 21.95
C ASP A 25 1.51 7.86 21.67
N ALA A 26 0.45 7.68 20.89
CA ALA A 26 -0.52 8.75 20.63
C ALA A 26 -1.18 9.24 21.91
N HIS A 27 -1.60 8.31 22.78
CA HIS A 27 -2.17 8.65 24.08
C HIS A 27 -1.17 9.39 24.98
N ALA A 28 0.08 8.94 25.02
CA ALA A 28 1.15 9.60 25.77
C ALA A 28 1.44 11.01 25.25
N ALA A 29 1.55 11.18 23.92
CA ALA A 29 1.81 12.46 23.27
C ALA A 29 0.67 13.47 23.51
N ILE A 30 -0.58 13.03 23.37
CA ILE A 30 -1.75 13.89 23.66
C ILE A 30 -1.80 14.25 25.15
N THR A 31 -1.55 13.28 26.04
CA THR A 31 -1.54 13.54 27.48
C THR A 31 -0.47 14.56 27.87
N ALA A 32 0.72 14.46 27.28
CA ALA A 32 1.81 15.39 27.53
C ALA A 32 1.49 16.81 27.05
N ARG A 33 0.77 16.96 25.93
CA ARG A 33 0.47 18.26 25.31
C ARG A 33 -0.80 18.92 25.85
N CYS A 34 -1.82 18.13 26.18
CA CYS A 34 -3.18 18.59 26.45
C CYS A 34 -3.73 18.14 27.80
N GLY A 35 -3.00 17.32 28.56
CA GLY A 35 -3.51 16.65 29.76
C GLY A 35 -4.38 15.41 29.44
N LYS A 36 -4.95 14.79 30.47
CA LYS A 36 -5.76 13.55 30.36
C LYS A 36 -7.17 13.83 29.80
N VAL A 37 -7.23 14.21 28.53
CA VAL A 37 -8.47 14.66 27.85
C VAL A 37 -9.11 13.58 26.97
N ILE A 38 -8.41 12.48 26.71
CA ILE A 38 -8.90 11.38 25.86
C ILE A 38 -8.26 10.06 26.28
N GLY A 39 -9.05 8.98 26.28
CA GLY A 39 -8.56 7.63 26.50
C GLY A 39 -8.16 6.93 25.20
N LYS A 40 -7.31 5.90 25.31
CA LYS A 40 -6.82 5.12 24.16
C LYS A 40 -7.93 4.56 23.26
N ARG A 41 -9.01 4.00 23.83
CA ARG A 41 -10.15 3.49 23.03
C ARG A 41 -10.78 4.59 22.17
N GLN A 42 -10.90 5.81 22.72
CA GLN A 42 -11.47 6.94 21.99
C GLN A 42 -10.54 7.40 20.86
N ILE A 43 -9.21 7.30 21.04
CA ILE A 43 -8.23 7.53 19.95
C ILE A 43 -8.44 6.50 18.83
N GLU A 44 -8.58 5.21 19.17
CA GLU A 44 -8.86 4.15 18.19
C GLU A 44 -10.15 4.47 17.40
N ASP A 45 -11.24 4.80 18.09
CA ASP A 45 -12.53 5.12 17.47
C ASP A 45 -12.44 6.36 16.56
N LEU A 46 -11.68 7.39 16.96
CA LEU A 46 -11.44 8.57 16.12
C LEU A 46 -10.65 8.24 14.86
N VAL A 47 -9.62 7.40 14.96
CA VAL A 47 -8.83 6.99 13.79
C VAL A 47 -9.68 6.18 12.83
N VAL A 48 -10.51 5.26 13.33
CA VAL A 48 -11.46 4.49 12.50
C VAL A 48 -12.46 5.42 11.83
N ALA A 49 -13.04 6.37 12.56
CA ALA A 49 -14.02 7.32 12.03
C ALA A 49 -13.44 8.23 10.94
N VAL A 50 -12.16 8.62 11.04
CA VAL A 50 -11.50 9.46 10.02
C VAL A 50 -11.07 8.64 8.79
N ALA A 51 -10.85 7.34 8.95
CA ALA A 51 -10.40 6.48 7.84
C ALA A 51 -11.52 6.10 6.87
N THR A 52 -12.80 6.33 7.19
CA THR A 52 -13.94 5.91 6.34
C THR A 52 -14.00 6.61 4.99
N ASP A 53 -13.40 7.80 4.88
CA ASP A 53 -13.56 8.66 3.70
C ASP A 53 -12.41 8.52 2.69
N ILE A 54 -11.49 7.56 2.90
CA ILE A 54 -10.31 7.38 2.03
C ILE A 54 -10.73 7.05 0.59
N ASP A 55 -11.71 6.16 0.40
CA ASP A 55 -12.17 5.77 -0.93
C ASP A 55 -12.84 6.96 -1.64
N ASN A 56 -13.67 7.72 -0.91
CA ASN A 56 -14.31 8.94 -1.42
C ASN A 56 -13.28 10.01 -1.76
N LEU A 57 -12.21 10.16 -0.96
CA LEU A 57 -11.13 11.10 -1.22
C LEU A 57 -10.43 10.83 -2.55
N TYR A 58 -10.13 9.56 -2.87
CA TYR A 58 -9.51 9.20 -4.14
C TYR A 58 -10.51 9.21 -5.30
N ALA A 59 -11.77 8.86 -5.07
CA ALA A 59 -12.82 8.93 -6.10
C ALA A 59 -13.14 10.38 -6.51
N ALA A 60 -13.10 11.32 -5.57
CA ALA A 60 -13.35 12.73 -5.83
C ALA A 60 -12.20 13.45 -6.58
N ARG A 61 -11.02 12.83 -6.66
CA ARG A 61 -9.88 13.39 -7.39
C ARG A 61 -10.05 13.13 -8.87
N THR A 62 -10.35 14.18 -9.64
CA THR A 62 -10.30 14.11 -11.10
C THR A 62 -8.84 14.13 -11.58
N PRO A 63 -8.35 13.08 -12.26
CA PRO A 63 -7.04 13.12 -12.88
C PRO A 63 -7.01 14.19 -13.98
N GLU A 64 -5.92 14.95 -14.05
CA GLU A 64 -5.70 15.85 -15.18
C GLU A 64 -5.43 15.04 -16.45
N PRO A 65 -6.00 15.42 -17.60
CA PRO A 65 -5.66 14.79 -18.88
C PRO A 65 -4.17 14.91 -19.18
N ARG A 66 -3.56 13.79 -19.61
CA ARG A 66 -2.14 13.70 -19.98
C ARG A 66 -1.98 13.33 -21.44
N THR A 67 -0.83 13.66 -22.02
CA THR A 67 -0.50 13.36 -23.42
C THR A 67 -0.01 11.92 -23.57
N ALA A 68 0.05 11.43 -24.81
CA ALA A 68 0.60 10.11 -25.15
C ALA A 68 2.10 9.94 -24.80
N GLU A 69 2.81 11.05 -24.56
CA GLU A 69 4.24 11.06 -24.23
C GLU A 69 4.50 10.75 -22.75
N GLU A 70 3.50 10.93 -21.88
CA GLU A 70 3.59 10.58 -20.46
C GLU A 70 3.20 9.12 -20.22
N LEU A 71 3.95 8.42 -19.37
CA LEU A 71 3.68 7.04 -18.99
C LEU A 71 2.51 6.98 -18.01
N LEU A 72 1.67 5.96 -18.13
CA LEU A 72 0.69 5.62 -17.11
C LEU A 72 1.24 4.45 -16.29
N VAL A 73 1.52 4.69 -15.01
CA VAL A 73 2.16 3.70 -14.14
C VAL A 73 1.13 3.11 -13.19
N ILE A 74 1.08 1.78 -13.15
CA ILE A 74 0.39 1.00 -12.13
C ILE A 74 1.46 0.37 -11.25
N SER A 75 1.37 0.52 -9.93
CA SER A 75 2.21 -0.21 -9.00
C SER A 75 1.35 -0.99 -8.04
N THR A 76 1.77 -2.21 -7.73
CA THR A 76 1.06 -3.08 -6.78
C THR A 76 2.03 -3.69 -5.80
N ASP A 77 1.65 -3.67 -4.52
CA ASP A 77 2.44 -4.25 -3.44
C ASP A 77 1.54 -5.07 -2.50
N GLY A 78 2.12 -6.07 -1.85
CA GLY A 78 1.44 -6.97 -0.94
C GLY A 78 2.22 -7.15 0.35
N LYS A 79 1.68 -6.69 1.48
CA LYS A 79 2.30 -6.89 2.79
C LYS A 79 1.50 -7.86 3.66
N GLY A 80 2.17 -8.89 4.17
CA GLY A 80 1.61 -9.76 5.21
C GLY A 80 1.41 -9.01 6.53
N ILE A 81 0.17 -8.92 6.99
CA ILE A 81 -0.21 -8.37 8.30
C ILE A 81 -0.69 -9.51 9.18
N VAL A 82 -0.07 -9.65 10.35
CA VAL A 82 -0.49 -10.62 11.37
C VAL A 82 -1.89 -10.29 11.88
N MET A 83 -2.79 -11.27 11.80
CA MET A 83 -4.18 -11.09 12.21
C MET A 83 -4.49 -11.81 13.52
N ARG A 84 -5.43 -11.25 14.29
CA ARG A 84 -6.10 -11.99 15.35
C ARG A 84 -6.88 -13.18 14.75
N PRO A 85 -7.05 -14.31 15.46
CA PRO A 85 -7.70 -15.51 14.92
C PRO A 85 -9.10 -15.26 14.33
N GLU A 86 -9.93 -14.47 15.00
CA GLU A 86 -11.26 -14.08 14.55
C GLU A 86 -11.24 -13.24 13.28
N ALA A 87 -10.15 -12.51 13.05
CA ALA A 87 -9.96 -11.70 11.86
C ALA A 87 -9.30 -12.47 10.70
N LEU A 88 -9.03 -13.78 10.80
CA LEU A 88 -8.51 -14.57 9.67
C LEU A 88 -9.59 -14.84 8.60
N ARG A 89 -9.18 -15.11 7.35
CA ARG A 89 -10.10 -15.64 6.33
C ARG A 89 -10.66 -16.99 6.79
N PRO A 90 -11.92 -17.34 6.48
CA PRO A 90 -12.54 -18.57 7.00
C PRO A 90 -11.73 -19.84 6.76
N ALA A 91 -11.16 -20.01 5.56
CA ALA A 91 -10.31 -21.16 5.23
C ALA A 91 -9.04 -21.20 6.10
N THR A 92 -8.31 -20.07 6.20
CA THR A 92 -7.12 -19.93 7.03
C THR A 92 -7.42 -20.13 8.51
N ARG A 93 -8.57 -19.63 8.99
CA ARG A 93 -9.03 -19.80 10.38
C ARG A 93 -9.28 -21.28 10.69
N ARG A 94 -9.98 -22.00 9.80
CA ARG A 94 -10.22 -23.45 9.93
C ARG A 94 -8.91 -24.23 9.92
N ALA A 95 -7.98 -23.89 9.02
CA ALA A 95 -6.66 -24.50 8.96
C ALA A 95 -5.84 -24.23 10.24
N ALA A 96 -5.90 -23.01 10.77
CA ALA A 96 -5.23 -22.64 12.01
C ALA A 96 -5.80 -23.40 13.22
N ALA A 97 -7.12 -23.53 13.32
CA ALA A 97 -7.78 -24.26 14.41
C ALA A 97 -7.50 -25.77 14.40
N ARG A 98 -7.27 -26.37 13.22
CA ARG A 98 -6.93 -27.79 13.07
C ARG A 98 -5.45 -28.09 13.32
N ARG A 99 -4.60 -27.06 13.34
CA ARG A 99 -3.15 -27.25 13.50
C ARG A 99 -2.84 -27.68 14.93
N ARG A 100 -2.16 -28.81 15.08
CA ARG A 100 -1.51 -29.22 16.33
C ARG A 100 -0.02 -28.98 16.16
N GLY A 101 0.59 -28.23 17.08
CA GLY A 101 2.03 -28.04 17.10
C GLY A 101 2.73 -29.38 17.32
N LEU A 102 3.79 -29.65 16.56
CA LEU A 102 4.60 -30.88 16.71
C LEU A 102 5.41 -30.84 18.01
N PHE A 103 5.80 -29.64 18.46
CA PHE A 103 6.58 -29.43 19.67
C PHE A 103 5.89 -28.42 20.58
N ARG A 104 6.06 -28.57 21.90
CA ARG A 104 5.39 -27.74 22.91
C ARG A 104 6.10 -26.40 23.18
N THR A 105 7.41 -26.36 23.02
CA THR A 105 8.27 -25.23 23.45
C THR A 105 9.01 -24.55 22.31
N ARG A 106 8.93 -25.10 21.09
CA ARG A 106 9.59 -24.53 19.89
C ARG A 106 8.73 -24.76 18.65
N LEU A 107 8.97 -23.97 17.62
CA LEU A 107 8.36 -24.16 16.30
C LEU A 107 9.11 -25.28 15.56
N ALA A 108 8.37 -26.10 14.82
CA ALA A 108 8.99 -26.98 13.83
C ALA A 108 9.65 -26.16 12.71
N SER A 109 10.54 -26.77 11.93
CA SER A 109 11.09 -26.10 10.75
C SER A 109 9.97 -25.69 9.79
N GLY A 110 9.97 -24.44 9.32
CA GLY A 110 8.91 -23.87 8.48
C GLY A 110 7.58 -23.58 9.20
N GLU A 111 7.50 -23.81 10.52
CA GLU A 111 6.31 -23.47 11.29
C GLU A 111 6.26 -21.98 11.62
N LYS A 112 5.28 -21.29 11.04
CA LYS A 112 4.97 -19.90 11.41
C LYS A 112 4.07 -19.87 12.66
N LEU A 113 4.45 -19.06 13.63
CA LEU A 113 3.67 -18.84 14.86
C LEU A 113 2.33 -18.14 14.56
N TYR A 114 2.37 -17.12 13.71
CA TYR A 114 1.22 -16.29 13.39
C TYR A 114 0.65 -16.58 12.00
N ARG A 115 -0.57 -16.08 11.75
CA ARG A 115 -1.22 -16.15 10.45
C ARG A 115 -1.49 -14.75 9.96
N GLU A 116 -1.19 -14.55 8.69
CA GLU A 116 -1.23 -13.25 8.05
C GLU A 116 -2.41 -13.17 7.08
N ARG A 117 -2.87 -11.95 6.85
CA ARG A 117 -3.56 -11.57 5.61
C ARG A 117 -2.61 -10.73 4.79
N ILE A 118 -2.68 -10.86 3.48
CA ILE A 118 -2.01 -9.92 2.58
C ILE A 118 -2.87 -8.67 2.50
N ALA A 119 -2.33 -7.55 2.96
CA ALA A 119 -2.80 -6.22 2.62
C ALA A 119 -2.23 -5.88 1.24
N THR A 120 -3.11 -5.67 0.27
CA THR A 120 -2.71 -5.32 -1.09
C THR A 120 -2.98 -3.85 -1.34
N LEU A 121 -2.00 -3.15 -1.87
CA LEU A 121 -2.11 -1.77 -2.34
C LEU A 121 -1.92 -1.74 -3.86
N GLY A 122 -2.76 -0.97 -4.54
CA GLY A 122 -2.60 -0.58 -5.94
C GLY A 122 -2.51 0.94 -6.03
N VAL A 123 -1.55 1.43 -6.81
CA VAL A 123 -1.35 2.86 -7.05
C VAL A 123 -1.30 3.12 -8.55
N VAL A 124 -2.09 4.09 -9.01
CA VAL A 124 -2.08 4.56 -10.40
C VAL A 124 -1.62 6.00 -10.45
N HIS A 125 -0.61 6.28 -11.25
CA HIS A 125 -0.04 7.62 -11.37
C HIS A 125 0.60 7.88 -12.73
N ASP A 126 0.70 9.16 -13.08
CA ASP A 126 1.24 9.63 -14.35
C ASP A 126 2.73 9.94 -14.21
N VAL A 127 3.57 9.57 -15.17
CA VAL A 127 5.01 9.83 -15.09
C VAL A 127 5.51 10.46 -16.38
N VAL A 128 6.09 11.65 -16.26
CA VAL A 128 6.91 12.23 -17.33
C VAL A 128 8.19 11.40 -17.45
N PRO A 129 8.47 10.77 -18.61
CA PRO A 129 9.69 10.00 -18.80
C PRO A 129 10.93 10.86 -18.49
N ALA A 130 11.80 10.34 -17.63
CA ALA A 130 13.07 11.00 -17.29
C ALA A 130 14.22 10.07 -17.68
N LEU A 131 14.87 10.36 -18.82
CA LEU A 131 16.00 9.56 -19.29
C LEU A 131 17.17 9.62 -18.28
N ARG A 132 17.55 8.45 -17.75
CA ARG A 132 18.67 8.26 -16.83
C ARG A 132 19.76 7.41 -17.49
N ARG A 133 21.02 7.71 -17.18
CA ARG A 133 22.16 6.83 -17.45
C ARG A 133 22.39 5.90 -16.25
N PRO A 134 23.04 4.73 -16.41
CA PRO A 134 23.30 3.84 -15.28
C PRO A 134 23.99 4.54 -14.09
N HIS A 135 24.96 5.43 -14.35
CA HIS A 135 25.63 6.22 -13.31
C HIS A 135 24.76 7.33 -12.67
N ASP A 136 23.59 7.62 -13.22
CA ASP A 136 22.60 8.47 -12.57
C ASP A 136 21.87 7.74 -11.43
N VAL A 137 21.87 6.40 -11.45
CA VAL A 137 21.10 5.54 -10.52
C VAL A 137 22.03 4.72 -9.60
N ILE A 138 23.02 4.03 -10.17
CA ILE A 138 23.96 3.16 -9.44
C ILE A 138 25.33 3.85 -9.38
N SER A 139 25.87 4.03 -8.17
CA SER A 139 27.23 4.54 -7.95
C SER A 139 28.21 3.35 -7.82
N PRO A 140 29.18 3.18 -8.73
CA PRO A 140 30.15 2.09 -8.63
C PRO A 140 31.24 2.32 -7.57
N THR A 141 31.43 3.56 -7.07
CA THR A 141 32.65 3.93 -6.32
C THR A 141 32.43 4.61 -4.98
N THR A 142 31.21 5.01 -4.62
CA THR A 142 30.97 5.75 -3.36
C THR A 142 29.66 5.35 -2.68
N ARG A 143 29.73 4.90 -1.41
CA ARG A 143 28.57 4.69 -0.51
C ARG A 143 28.13 5.97 0.22
N GLY A 144 28.78 7.10 -0.04
CA GLY A 144 28.51 8.38 0.64
C GLY A 144 27.51 9.20 -0.14
N GLY A 145 26.36 9.53 0.47
CA GLY A 145 25.24 10.29 -0.11
C GLY A 145 25.52 11.76 -0.44
N GLN A 146 26.75 12.12 -0.80
CA GLN A 146 27.14 13.49 -1.16
C GLN A 146 27.00 13.82 -2.64
N ARG A 147 26.63 12.85 -3.49
CA ARG A 147 26.40 13.13 -4.92
C ARG A 147 25.06 13.88 -5.09
N PRO A 148 25.02 14.99 -5.84
CA PRO A 148 23.76 15.61 -6.21
C PRO A 148 22.95 14.60 -7.05
N VAL A 149 21.83 14.15 -6.49
CA VAL A 149 20.88 13.28 -7.19
C VAL A 149 20.21 14.15 -8.25
N ARG A 150 20.24 13.70 -9.51
CA ARG A 150 19.53 14.39 -10.57
C ARG A 150 18.04 14.36 -10.22
N ALA A 151 17.44 15.52 -9.96
CA ALA A 151 16.04 15.61 -9.58
C ALA A 151 15.17 14.89 -10.63
N GLY A 152 14.20 14.12 -10.15
CA GLY A 152 13.14 13.58 -10.98
C GLY A 152 12.05 14.63 -11.22
N PRO A 153 11.09 14.35 -12.11
CA PRO A 153 9.86 15.13 -12.15
C PRO A 153 9.17 15.15 -10.78
N PRO A 154 8.37 16.18 -10.47
CA PRO A 154 7.63 16.25 -9.22
C PRO A 154 6.72 15.02 -9.07
N PRO A 155 6.43 14.60 -7.82
CA PRO A 155 5.57 13.45 -7.59
C PRO A 155 4.19 13.72 -8.19
N PRO A 156 3.69 12.82 -9.06
CA PRO A 156 2.40 13.01 -9.71
C PRO A 156 1.24 12.83 -8.74
N ALA A 157 0.09 13.36 -9.12
CA ALA A 157 -1.16 13.03 -8.46
C ALA A 157 -1.43 11.52 -8.63
N ASN A 158 -1.49 10.81 -7.51
CA ASN A 158 -1.76 9.38 -7.47
C ASN A 158 -3.21 9.09 -7.08
N GLY A 159 -3.74 8.01 -7.66
CA GLY A 159 -4.90 7.29 -7.13
C GLY A 159 -4.38 6.09 -6.39
N SER A 160 -4.80 5.90 -5.14
CA SER A 160 -4.41 4.72 -4.35
C SER A 160 -5.65 3.95 -3.94
N ILE A 161 -5.57 2.63 -4.02
CA ILE A 161 -6.58 1.69 -3.50
C ILE A 161 -5.84 0.68 -2.64
N GLY A 162 -6.33 0.42 -1.44
CA GLY A 162 -5.74 -0.56 -0.53
C GLY A 162 -6.80 -1.41 0.13
N SER A 163 -6.54 -2.71 0.28
CA SER A 163 -7.46 -3.59 1.00
C SER A 163 -6.73 -4.71 1.73
N VAL A 164 -7.21 -4.99 2.95
CA VAL A 164 -6.84 -6.16 3.77
C VAL A 164 -7.96 -7.22 3.73
N ILE A 165 -9.08 -6.89 3.10
CA ILE A 165 -10.29 -7.72 3.03
C ILE A 165 -10.40 -8.37 1.65
N ASP A 166 -10.26 -7.56 0.61
CA ASP A 166 -10.42 -7.98 -0.77
C ASP A 166 -9.26 -8.88 -1.20
N LEU A 167 -9.46 -9.58 -2.30
CA LEU A 167 -8.39 -10.37 -2.92
C LEU A 167 -7.46 -9.46 -3.71
N ALA A 168 -6.18 -9.81 -3.81
CA ALA A 168 -5.22 -9.06 -4.62
C ALA A 168 -5.72 -8.85 -6.07
N GLN A 169 -6.39 -9.86 -6.64
CA GLN A 169 -7.02 -9.76 -7.96
C GLN A 169 -8.07 -8.64 -8.05
N GLN A 170 -8.85 -8.41 -7.00
CA GLN A 170 -9.87 -7.36 -6.98
C GLN A 170 -9.22 -5.98 -6.90
N VAL A 171 -8.21 -5.81 -6.03
CA VAL A 171 -7.43 -4.56 -5.94
C VAL A 171 -6.74 -4.25 -7.27
N ILE A 172 -6.15 -5.26 -7.92
CA ILE A 172 -5.56 -5.15 -9.26
C ILE A 172 -6.62 -4.71 -10.28
N SER A 173 -7.80 -5.34 -10.29
CA SER A 173 -8.88 -4.95 -11.21
C SER A 173 -9.28 -3.48 -11.02
N THR A 174 -9.43 -3.02 -9.77
CA THR A 174 -9.78 -1.62 -9.48
C THR A 174 -8.67 -0.66 -9.90
N ALA A 175 -7.40 -1.04 -9.75
CA ALA A 175 -6.30 -0.24 -10.27
C ALA A 175 -6.35 -0.12 -11.81
N PHE A 176 -6.70 -1.20 -12.51
CA PHE A 176 -6.92 -1.13 -13.97
C PHE A 176 -8.15 -0.29 -14.35
N ASP A 177 -9.22 -0.28 -13.55
CA ASP A 177 -10.36 0.61 -13.77
C ASP A 177 -9.95 2.08 -13.67
N GLN A 178 -9.14 2.43 -12.66
CA GLN A 178 -8.59 3.77 -12.53
C GLN A 178 -7.66 4.12 -13.70
N ALA A 179 -6.80 3.20 -14.12
CA ALA A 179 -5.91 3.41 -15.26
C ALA A 179 -6.69 3.63 -16.58
N GLN A 180 -7.72 2.81 -16.82
CA GLN A 180 -8.59 2.94 -17.99
C GLN A 180 -9.40 4.24 -17.97
N THR A 181 -9.80 4.71 -16.79
CA THR A 181 -10.46 6.02 -16.65
C THR A 181 -9.52 7.17 -17.05
N ARG A 182 -8.21 7.04 -16.77
CA ARG A 182 -7.18 8.03 -17.15
C ARG A 182 -6.79 7.97 -18.62
N ASP A 183 -6.87 6.81 -19.25
CA ASP A 183 -6.47 6.57 -20.63
C ASP A 183 -7.46 5.65 -21.35
N ALA A 184 -8.68 6.14 -21.57
CA ALA A 184 -9.77 5.36 -22.16
C ALA A 184 -9.50 4.93 -23.60
N ALA A 185 -8.63 5.65 -24.31
CA ALA A 185 -8.24 5.37 -25.68
C ALA A 185 -7.01 4.44 -25.78
N TYR A 186 -6.40 4.06 -24.65
CA TYR A 186 -5.15 3.30 -24.60
C TYR A 186 -4.04 3.95 -25.43
N ALA A 187 -3.95 5.28 -25.41
CA ALA A 187 -3.01 6.04 -26.22
C ALA A 187 -1.61 6.11 -25.58
N ARG A 188 -1.50 5.79 -24.29
CA ARG A 188 -0.26 5.92 -23.52
C ARG A 188 0.41 4.58 -23.33
N THR A 189 1.71 4.61 -23.02
CA THR A 189 2.42 3.41 -22.56
C THR A 189 2.07 3.10 -21.12
N TRP A 190 1.47 1.93 -20.89
CA TRP A 190 1.17 1.44 -19.55
C TRP A 190 2.35 0.66 -18.99
N VAL A 191 2.91 1.15 -17.88
CA VAL A 191 4.01 0.50 -17.16
C VAL A 191 3.50 -0.05 -15.84
N VAL A 192 3.89 -1.27 -15.51
CA VAL A 192 3.51 -1.92 -14.25
C VAL A 192 4.77 -2.18 -13.42
N LEU A 193 4.84 -1.60 -12.22
CA LEU A 193 5.97 -1.72 -11.30
C LEU A 193 5.63 -2.65 -10.14
N VAL A 194 6.40 -3.74 -10.00
CA VAL A 194 6.18 -4.81 -9.01
C VAL A 194 7.46 -5.21 -8.30
N ASP A 195 7.33 -5.85 -7.14
CA ASP A 195 8.43 -6.41 -6.34
C ASP A 195 9.01 -7.72 -6.89
N GLY A 196 8.33 -8.35 -7.85
CA GLY A 196 8.74 -9.64 -8.43
C GLY A 196 7.92 -10.84 -7.95
N ASP A 197 6.86 -10.65 -7.16
CA ASP A 197 5.92 -11.73 -6.82
C ASP A 197 5.29 -12.33 -8.09
N LEU A 198 5.64 -13.58 -8.40
CA LEU A 198 5.15 -14.31 -9.57
C LEU A 198 3.63 -14.46 -9.59
N HIS A 199 2.99 -14.60 -8.42
CA HIS A 199 1.53 -14.68 -8.34
C HIS A 199 0.91 -13.35 -8.72
N GLN A 200 1.43 -12.24 -8.20
CA GLN A 200 0.97 -10.89 -8.54
C GLN A 200 1.18 -10.60 -10.04
N ILE A 201 2.35 -10.93 -10.59
CA ILE A 201 2.64 -10.80 -12.02
C ILE A 201 1.65 -11.60 -12.87
N HIS A 202 1.30 -12.82 -12.45
CA HIS A 202 0.31 -13.63 -13.16
C HIS A 202 -1.06 -12.96 -13.17
N LEU A 203 -1.52 -12.44 -12.03
CA LEU A 203 -2.80 -11.72 -11.92
C LEU A 203 -2.82 -10.46 -12.80
N LEU A 204 -1.73 -9.68 -12.82
CA LEU A 204 -1.57 -8.48 -13.66
C LEU A 204 -1.64 -8.83 -15.16
N LYS A 205 -0.93 -9.88 -15.58
CA LYS A 205 -0.96 -10.35 -16.98
C LYS A 205 -2.35 -10.86 -17.38
N ALA A 206 -3.02 -11.61 -16.50
CA ALA A 206 -4.37 -12.10 -16.75
C ALA A 206 -5.37 -10.94 -16.89
N GLU A 207 -5.25 -9.92 -16.05
CA GLU A 207 -6.11 -8.74 -16.08
C GLU A 207 -5.88 -7.89 -17.35
N ALA A 208 -4.61 -7.67 -17.73
CA ALA A 208 -4.27 -6.99 -18.97
C ALA A 208 -4.80 -7.74 -20.21
N ALA A 209 -4.65 -9.06 -20.24
CA ALA A 209 -5.19 -9.90 -21.31
C ALA A 209 -6.73 -9.83 -21.38
N ARG A 210 -7.41 -9.86 -20.22
CA ARG A 210 -8.86 -9.72 -20.14
C ARG A 210 -9.35 -8.39 -20.73
N ARG A 211 -8.60 -7.31 -20.50
CA ARG A 211 -8.91 -5.96 -20.99
C ARG A 211 -8.36 -5.66 -22.38
N LYS A 212 -7.57 -6.57 -22.96
CA LYS A 212 -6.87 -6.40 -24.24
C LYS A 212 -5.96 -5.16 -24.27
N VAL A 213 -5.31 -4.86 -23.15
CA VAL A 213 -4.36 -3.76 -23.02
C VAL A 213 -2.93 -4.31 -22.97
N THR A 214 -2.00 -3.64 -23.63
CA THR A 214 -0.58 -3.95 -23.55
C THR A 214 0.03 -3.29 -22.33
N ILE A 215 0.73 -4.06 -21.51
CA ILE A 215 1.46 -3.56 -20.33
C ILE A 215 2.94 -3.91 -20.40
N HIS A 216 3.79 -3.02 -19.88
CA HIS A 216 5.22 -3.21 -19.74
C HIS A 216 5.57 -3.40 -18.27
N ILE A 217 5.96 -4.62 -17.88
CA ILE A 217 6.25 -4.94 -16.48
C ILE A 217 7.73 -4.66 -16.18
N GLY A 218 7.98 -3.81 -15.19
CA GLY A 218 9.29 -3.61 -14.57
C GLY A 218 9.29 -4.18 -13.15
N CYS A 219 10.28 -5.00 -12.82
CA CYS A 219 10.47 -5.51 -11.47
C CYS A 219 11.50 -4.67 -10.72
N ASP A 220 11.27 -4.43 -9.43
CA ASP A 220 12.27 -3.85 -8.55
C ASP A 220 13.47 -4.79 -8.41
N LEU A 221 14.63 -4.32 -8.86
CA LEU A 221 15.89 -5.06 -8.81
C LEU A 221 16.25 -5.48 -7.39
N ILE A 222 15.98 -4.64 -6.38
CA ILE A 222 16.37 -4.94 -4.99
C ILE A 222 15.61 -6.16 -4.49
N HIS A 223 14.29 -6.17 -4.69
CA HIS A 223 13.46 -7.30 -4.29
C HIS A 223 13.83 -8.57 -5.06
N VAL A 224 14.06 -8.48 -6.38
CA VAL A 224 14.46 -9.65 -7.19
C VAL A 224 15.79 -10.26 -6.73
N LEU A 225 16.75 -9.43 -6.30
CA LEU A 225 18.04 -9.91 -5.76
C LEU A 225 17.90 -10.59 -4.40
N GLU A 226 16.89 -10.26 -3.60
CA GLU A 226 16.64 -10.92 -2.31
C GLU A 226 15.93 -12.29 -2.46
N TYR A 227 15.31 -12.55 -3.62
CA TYR A 227 14.65 -13.84 -3.92
C TYR A 227 15.57 -14.90 -4.54
N CYS A 228 16.75 -14.51 -5.03
CA CYS A 228 17.74 -15.40 -5.69
C CYS A 228 18.78 -15.92 -4.69
#